data_AF-A0A846NIG3-F1
#
_entry.id   AF-A0A846NIG3-F1
#
_cell.length_a   1.000
_cell.length_b   1.000
_cell.length_c   1.000
_cell.angle_alpha   90.00
_cell.angle_beta   90.00
_cell.angle_gamma   90.00
#
_symmetry.space_group_name_H-M   'P 1'
#
loop_
_entity.id
_entity.type
_entity.pdbx_description
1 polymer ?
#
loop_
_entity_poly.entity_id
_entity_poly.type
_entity_poly.pdbx_seq_one_letter_code
_entity_poly.pdbx_strand_id
1 'polypeptide(L)'
;KKDLIYLDSYLPLEAKRKLVREMLKVCLDLGFPVFINEKSPLVLRDLDILKKIDERSYVNIGFSIISAIDNEVKEVFEPCSPPVKARFDAMRQVSDNNIMVGTVLMPILPFISDDEENIKCVVKETKVSGGKYVLDAGLTLSGYCKTRYYQALERFDPSLIVEYNKLYNDIEKLREYTAKVHRIVVKYCKNYDLHNHIPRPIEFY
;
A
#
# COMPACT_ATOMS: atom_id res chain seq x y z
N LYS A 1 21.70 13.00 11.42
CA LYS A 1 20.54 12.09 11.28
C LYS A 1 20.02 12.24 9.86
N LYS A 2 19.87 11.16 9.09
CA LYS A 2 19.40 11.23 7.70
C LYS A 2 17.90 11.00 7.67
N ASP A 3 17.21 11.70 6.78
CA ASP A 3 15.78 11.52 6.55
C ASP A 3 15.52 10.26 5.72
N LEU A 4 14.29 9.74 5.81
CA LEU A 4 13.81 8.61 5.00
C LEU A 4 13.50 9.08 3.58
N ILE A 5 14.07 8.41 2.59
CA ILE A 5 13.77 8.67 1.18
C ILE A 5 12.60 7.80 0.75
N TYR A 6 11.49 8.44 0.36
CA TYR A 6 10.32 7.76 -0.18
C TYR A 6 10.42 7.61 -1.70
N LEU A 7 10.13 6.40 -2.22
CA LEU A 7 10.19 6.06 -3.64
C LEU A 7 8.95 5.26 -4.04
N ASP A 8 8.28 5.60 -5.13
CA ASP A 8 7.04 4.95 -5.59
C ASP A 8 6.93 4.84 -7.12
N SER A 9 8.07 4.98 -7.79
CA SER A 9 8.13 5.20 -9.24
C SER A 9 8.55 3.96 -10.04
N TYR A 10 8.20 2.73 -9.62
CA TYR A 10 8.40 1.53 -10.44
C TYR A 10 7.32 1.37 -11.52
N LEU A 11 7.08 2.44 -12.26
CA LEU A 11 6.21 2.44 -13.44
C LEU A 11 6.76 1.50 -14.52
N PRO A 12 5.96 1.02 -15.49
CA PRO A 12 6.43 0.10 -16.53
C PRO A 12 7.68 0.57 -17.29
N LEU A 13 7.88 1.88 -17.44
CA LEU A 13 9.07 2.47 -18.05
C LEU A 13 10.36 2.19 -17.25
N GLU A 14 10.25 2.05 -15.92
CA GLU A 14 11.36 1.76 -15.01
C GLU A 14 12.04 0.43 -15.33
N ALA A 15 11.30 -0.55 -15.89
CA ALA A 15 11.87 -1.82 -16.33
C ALA A 15 13.01 -1.64 -17.35
N LYS A 16 12.94 -0.57 -18.17
CA LYS A 16 13.94 -0.21 -19.17
C LYS A 16 14.91 0.86 -18.67
N ARG A 17 14.39 1.90 -18.02
CA ARG A 17 15.16 3.11 -17.68
C ARG A 17 16.01 2.98 -16.42
N LYS A 18 15.61 2.12 -15.46
CA LYS A 18 16.36 1.85 -14.23
C LYS A 18 16.68 3.12 -13.39
N LEU A 19 15.84 4.16 -13.48
CA LEU A 19 16.07 5.43 -12.78
C LEU A 19 15.96 5.27 -11.27
N VAL A 20 14.96 4.52 -10.80
CA VAL A 20 14.81 4.21 -9.37
C VAL A 20 16.03 3.44 -8.88
N ARG A 21 16.56 2.51 -9.69
CA ARG A 21 17.80 1.80 -9.35
C ARG A 21 18.99 2.74 -9.22
N GLU A 22 19.15 3.73 -10.11
CA GLU A 22 20.22 4.73 -9.96
C GLU A 22 20.02 5.58 -8.69
N MET A 23 18.78 5.95 -8.34
CA MET A 23 18.48 6.62 -7.07
C MET A 23 18.84 5.75 -5.86
N LEU A 24 18.59 4.44 -5.92
CA LEU A 24 18.99 3.50 -4.87
C LEU A 24 20.50 3.41 -4.71
N LYS A 25 21.30 3.52 -5.79
CA LYS A 25 22.77 3.61 -5.68
C LYS A 25 23.19 4.86 -4.92
N VAL A 26 22.58 6.00 -5.22
CA VAL A 26 22.84 7.24 -4.48
C VAL A 26 22.45 7.08 -3.01
N CYS A 27 21.31 6.46 -2.72
CA CYS A 27 20.89 6.17 -1.34
C CYS A 27 21.89 5.25 -0.63
N LEU A 28 22.40 4.22 -1.32
CA LEU A 28 23.42 3.31 -0.78
C LEU A 28 24.73 4.03 -0.48
N ASP A 29 25.22 4.82 -1.43
CA ASP A 29 26.50 5.54 -1.33
C ASP A 29 26.45 6.59 -0.23
N LEU A 30 25.33 7.31 -0.15
CA LEU A 30 25.10 8.31 0.88
C LEU A 30 24.46 7.75 2.15
N GLY A 31 24.24 6.43 2.26
CA GLY A 31 23.66 5.73 3.40
C GLY A 31 22.30 6.27 3.88
N PHE A 32 21.39 6.62 2.95
CA PHE A 32 20.02 7.01 3.26
C PHE A 32 19.12 5.78 3.43
N PRO A 33 18.27 5.75 4.46
CA PRO A 33 17.21 4.75 4.55
C PRO A 33 16.13 5.02 3.50
N VAL A 34 15.45 3.96 3.05
CA VAL A 34 14.45 4.04 1.98
C VAL A 34 13.13 3.40 2.39
N PHE A 35 12.03 4.03 1.97
CA PHE A 35 10.70 3.42 1.98
C PHE A 35 10.14 3.40 0.57
N ILE A 36 9.85 2.20 0.08
CA ILE A 36 9.24 1.99 -1.23
C ILE A 36 7.77 1.62 -1.04
N ASN A 37 6.86 2.25 -1.76
CA ASN A 37 5.46 1.80 -1.82
C ASN A 37 5.09 1.46 -3.26
N GLU A 38 4.67 0.22 -3.50
CA GLU A 38 4.54 -0.31 -4.85
C GLU A 38 3.26 -1.10 -5.12
N LYS A 39 2.88 -1.14 -6.39
CA LYS A 39 1.72 -1.92 -6.90
C LYS A 39 2.15 -3.09 -7.77
N SER A 40 3.45 -3.29 -7.96
CA SER A 40 4.00 -4.26 -8.91
C SER A 40 5.17 -5.06 -8.32
N PRO A 41 5.46 -6.26 -8.86
CA PRO A 41 6.62 -7.05 -8.45
C PRO A 41 7.96 -6.48 -8.98
N LEU A 42 7.96 -5.34 -9.69
CA LEU A 42 9.16 -4.82 -10.36
C LEU A 42 10.29 -4.47 -9.36
N VAL A 43 9.92 -4.11 -8.12
CA VAL A 43 10.87 -3.86 -7.02
C VAL A 43 11.79 -5.06 -6.73
N LEU A 44 11.34 -6.29 -7.01
CA LEU A 44 12.13 -7.50 -6.79
C LEU A 44 13.43 -7.53 -7.60
N ARG A 45 13.47 -6.84 -8.74
CA ARG A 45 14.68 -6.66 -9.57
C ARG A 45 15.83 -6.05 -8.78
N ASP A 46 15.51 -5.16 -7.84
CA ASP A 46 16.49 -4.35 -7.12
C ASP A 46 16.77 -4.89 -5.70
N LEU A 47 16.34 -6.12 -5.39
CA LEU A 47 16.64 -6.77 -4.10
C LEU A 47 18.15 -6.82 -3.81
N ASP A 48 18.99 -6.96 -4.84
CA ASP A 48 20.44 -7.01 -4.68
C ASP A 48 21.03 -5.71 -4.10
N ILE A 49 20.48 -4.55 -4.46
CA ILE A 49 20.91 -3.25 -3.95
C ILE A 49 20.17 -2.89 -2.66
N LEU A 50 18.90 -3.25 -2.54
CA LEU A 50 18.10 -3.02 -1.34
C LEU A 50 18.70 -3.76 -0.13
N LYS A 51 19.15 -5.00 -0.30
CA LYS A 51 19.87 -5.72 0.77
C LYS A 51 21.12 -4.99 1.25
N LYS A 52 21.89 -4.40 0.34
CA LYS A 52 23.08 -3.61 0.70
C LYS A 52 22.72 -2.30 1.43
N ILE A 53 21.58 -1.70 1.11
CA ILE A 53 21.07 -0.52 1.81
C ILE A 53 20.63 -0.92 3.22
N ASP A 54 19.96 -2.07 3.37
CA ASP A 54 19.47 -2.59 4.65
C ASP A 54 20.60 -3.02 5.60
N GLU A 55 21.71 -3.52 5.05
CA GLU A 55 22.93 -3.80 5.83
C GLU A 55 23.58 -2.53 6.43
N ARG A 56 23.33 -1.35 5.84
CA ARG A 56 23.97 -0.07 6.23
C ARG A 56 23.03 0.92 6.90
N SER A 57 21.73 0.79 6.67
CA SER A 57 20.69 1.73 7.06
C SER A 57 19.37 0.99 7.16
N TYR A 58 18.26 1.47 6.58
CA TYR A 58 16.97 0.81 6.73
C TYR A 58 16.23 0.75 5.41
N VAL A 59 15.67 -0.42 5.08
CA VAL A 59 14.74 -0.59 3.96
C VAL A 59 13.38 -1.01 4.47
N ASN A 60 12.34 -0.31 4.02
CA ASN A 60 10.97 -0.76 4.15
C ASN A 60 10.30 -0.82 2.77
N ILE A 61 9.51 -1.86 2.53
CA ILE A 61 8.70 -2.00 1.31
C ILE A 61 7.23 -2.18 1.69
N GLY A 62 6.37 -1.31 1.18
CA GLY A 62 4.91 -1.44 1.25
C GLY A 62 4.38 -1.92 -0.09
N PHE A 63 3.47 -2.88 -0.06
CA PHE A 63 2.66 -3.20 -1.23
C PHE A 63 1.27 -2.59 -1.08
N SER A 64 0.89 -1.73 -2.01
CA SER A 64 -0.45 -1.16 -2.05
C SER A 64 -1.44 -2.24 -2.46
N ILE A 65 -2.46 -2.46 -1.63
CA ILE A 65 -3.52 -3.45 -1.85
C ILE A 65 -4.85 -2.72 -1.81
N ILE A 66 -5.65 -2.88 -2.87
CA ILE A 66 -6.97 -2.22 -2.99
C ILE A 66 -8.12 -3.11 -2.50
N SER A 67 -8.06 -4.40 -2.80
CA SER A 67 -9.01 -5.43 -2.36
C SER A 67 -8.31 -6.79 -2.42
N ALA A 68 -8.60 -7.69 -1.48
CA ALA A 68 -8.07 -9.05 -1.47
C ALA A 68 -9.07 -10.09 -2.02
N ILE A 69 -10.35 -9.74 -2.10
CA ILE A 69 -11.42 -10.68 -2.50
C ILE A 69 -12.02 -10.34 -3.86
N ASP A 70 -11.95 -9.08 -4.28
CA ASP A 70 -12.66 -8.60 -5.46
C ASP A 70 -11.69 -8.15 -6.56
N ASN A 71 -11.64 -8.94 -7.64
CA ASN A 71 -10.85 -8.61 -8.82
C ASN A 71 -11.46 -7.46 -9.63
N GLU A 72 -12.79 -7.29 -9.61
CA GLU A 72 -13.49 -6.22 -10.31
C GLU A 72 -13.06 -4.84 -9.77
N VAL A 73 -12.94 -4.71 -8.45
CA VAL A 73 -12.41 -3.49 -7.82
C VAL A 73 -11.04 -3.13 -8.39
N LYS A 74 -10.12 -4.10 -8.49
CA LYS A 74 -8.81 -3.86 -9.09
C LYS A 74 -8.94 -3.48 -10.56
N GLU A 75 -9.80 -4.13 -11.33
CA GLU A 75 -9.96 -3.87 -12.76
C GLU A 75 -10.51 -2.47 -13.04
N VAL A 76 -11.43 -1.98 -12.22
CA VAL A 76 -12.03 -0.66 -12.41
C VAL A 76 -11.12 0.47 -11.90
N PHE A 77 -10.54 0.30 -10.71
CA PHE A 77 -9.80 1.37 -10.03
C PHE A 77 -8.28 1.32 -10.28
N GLU A 78 -7.73 0.16 -10.63
CA GLU A 78 -6.29 -0.03 -10.93
C GLU A 78 -6.05 -0.90 -12.19
N PRO A 79 -6.66 -0.57 -13.35
CA PRO A 79 -6.65 -1.44 -14.54
C PRO A 79 -5.23 -1.79 -15.00
N CYS A 80 -4.31 -0.83 -14.98
CA CYS A 80 -2.95 -0.97 -15.47
C CYS A 80 -1.97 -1.62 -14.48
N SER A 81 -2.40 -1.88 -13.25
CA SER A 81 -1.54 -2.52 -12.24
C SER A 81 -1.59 -4.05 -12.36
N PRO A 82 -0.55 -4.77 -11.91
CA PRO A 82 -0.61 -6.22 -11.79
C PRO A 82 -1.73 -6.69 -10.85
N PRO A 83 -2.13 -7.98 -10.95
CA PRO A 83 -3.07 -8.60 -10.02
C PRO A 83 -2.60 -8.47 -8.57
N VAL A 84 -3.54 -8.34 -7.63
CA VAL A 84 -3.24 -8.20 -6.19
C VAL A 84 -2.44 -9.41 -5.68
N LYS A 85 -2.76 -10.62 -6.17
CA LYS A 85 -2.00 -11.84 -5.83
C LYS A 85 -0.50 -11.69 -6.12
N ALA A 86 -0.13 -11.08 -7.26
CA ALA A 86 1.28 -10.88 -7.60
C ALA A 86 2.01 -9.94 -6.63
N ARG A 87 1.27 -9.06 -5.93
CA ARG A 87 1.81 -8.17 -4.90
C ARG A 87 2.07 -8.94 -3.60
N PHE A 88 1.17 -9.85 -3.21
CA PHE A 88 1.40 -10.77 -2.07
C PHE A 88 2.54 -11.75 -2.36
N ASP A 89 2.63 -12.29 -3.57
CA ASP A 89 3.75 -13.16 -3.98
C ASP A 89 5.08 -12.41 -3.96
N ALA A 90 5.09 -11.12 -4.32
CA ALA A 90 6.27 -10.26 -4.20
C ALA A 90 6.59 -9.95 -2.73
N MET A 91 5.60 -9.68 -1.90
CA MET A 91 5.76 -9.50 -0.45
C MET A 91 6.46 -10.70 0.19
N ARG A 92 6.08 -11.93 -0.18
CA ARG A 92 6.76 -13.15 0.28
C ARG A 92 8.23 -13.15 -0.08
N GLN A 93 8.57 -12.87 -1.33
CA GLN A 93 9.99 -12.84 -1.78
C GLN A 93 10.81 -11.75 -1.09
N VAL A 94 10.22 -10.59 -0.79
CA VAL A 94 10.86 -9.54 0.02
C VAL A 94 11.09 -10.04 1.45
N SER A 95 10.07 -10.63 2.08
CA SER A 95 10.15 -11.18 3.44
C SER A 95 11.19 -12.31 3.54
N ASP A 96 11.31 -13.17 2.54
CA ASP A 96 12.32 -14.24 2.49
C ASP A 96 13.76 -13.71 2.43
N ASN A 97 13.93 -12.44 2.06
CA ASN A 97 15.20 -11.71 2.11
C ASN A 97 15.40 -10.89 3.40
N ASN A 98 14.54 -11.08 4.41
CA ASN A 98 14.56 -10.41 5.71
C ASN A 98 14.40 -8.87 5.67
N ILE A 99 13.90 -8.31 4.56
CA ILE A 99 13.61 -6.87 4.46
C ILE A 99 12.24 -6.58 5.11
N MET A 100 12.12 -5.47 5.84
CA MET A 100 10.84 -5.03 6.40
C MET A 100 9.83 -4.83 5.27
N VAL A 101 8.70 -5.53 5.35
CA VAL A 101 7.64 -5.46 4.33
C VAL A 101 6.26 -5.49 4.95
N GLY A 102 5.29 -4.84 4.32
CA GLY A 102 3.91 -4.84 4.76
C GLY A 102 2.93 -4.39 3.69
N THR A 103 1.67 -4.27 4.10
CA THR A 103 0.57 -3.82 3.24
C THR A 103 0.29 -2.35 3.46
N VAL A 104 0.01 -1.65 2.36
CA VAL A 104 -0.51 -0.28 2.34
C VAL A 104 -1.94 -0.35 1.80
N LEU A 105 -2.90 -0.57 2.70
CA LEU A 105 -4.33 -0.56 2.45
C LEU A 105 -4.86 0.88 2.47
N MET A 106 -4.31 1.71 1.59
CA MET A 106 -4.60 3.13 1.50
C MET A 106 -4.69 3.52 0.02
N PRO A 107 -5.88 3.91 -0.48
CA PRO A 107 -7.10 4.13 0.29
C PRO A 107 -7.93 2.86 0.52
N ILE A 108 -8.70 2.82 1.61
CA ILE A 108 -9.89 1.99 1.73
C ILE A 108 -11.07 2.71 1.07
N LEU A 109 -11.75 2.05 0.13
CA LEU A 109 -12.86 2.61 -0.64
C LEU A 109 -14.21 2.38 0.09
N PRO A 110 -14.92 3.45 0.51
CA PRO A 110 -16.22 3.32 1.16
C PRO A 110 -17.24 2.53 0.34
N PHE A 111 -17.95 1.59 0.97
CA PHE A 111 -18.99 0.76 0.34
C PHE A 111 -18.50 -0.19 -0.76
N ILE A 112 -17.17 -0.31 -0.96
CA ILE A 112 -16.57 -1.09 -2.05
C ILE A 112 -15.54 -2.07 -1.51
N SER A 113 -14.62 -1.62 -0.67
CA SER A 113 -13.50 -2.43 -0.16
C SER A 113 -13.31 -2.30 1.34
N ASP A 114 -14.33 -1.81 2.04
CA ASP A 114 -14.31 -1.48 3.46
C ASP A 114 -15.16 -2.41 4.34
N ASP A 115 -15.71 -3.46 3.72
CA ASP A 115 -16.38 -4.52 4.44
C ASP A 115 -15.38 -5.32 5.30
N GLU A 116 -15.91 -5.93 6.36
CA GLU A 116 -15.09 -6.61 7.36
C GLU A 116 -14.39 -7.85 6.78
N GLU A 117 -15.00 -8.51 5.80
CA GLU A 117 -14.45 -9.72 5.18
C GLU A 117 -13.23 -9.40 4.31
N ASN A 118 -13.31 -8.37 3.46
CA ASN A 118 -12.19 -7.91 2.67
C ASN A 118 -11.02 -7.48 3.56
N ILE A 119 -11.27 -6.65 4.59
CA ILE A 119 -10.22 -6.18 5.50
C ILE A 119 -9.55 -7.37 6.22
N LYS A 120 -10.35 -8.31 6.74
CA LYS A 120 -9.83 -9.54 7.35
C LYS A 120 -8.96 -10.33 6.37
N CYS A 121 -9.40 -10.46 5.12
CA CYS A 121 -8.66 -11.17 4.08
C CYS A 121 -7.32 -10.49 3.78
N VAL A 122 -7.29 -9.17 3.56
CA VAL A 122 -6.06 -8.40 3.35
C VAL A 122 -5.07 -8.59 4.50
N VAL A 123 -5.53 -8.48 5.75
CA VAL A 123 -4.68 -8.63 6.93
C VAL A 123 -4.14 -10.07 7.04
N LYS A 124 -4.99 -11.07 6.83
CA LYS A 124 -4.59 -12.47 6.84
C LYS A 124 -3.53 -12.77 5.77
N GLU A 125 -3.77 -12.36 4.53
CA GLU A 125 -2.84 -12.59 3.41
C GLU A 125 -1.51 -11.84 3.60
N THR A 126 -1.55 -10.67 4.25
CA THR A 126 -0.34 -9.95 4.67
C THR A 126 0.50 -10.81 5.62
N LYS A 127 -0.10 -11.39 6.66
CA LYS A 127 0.62 -12.27 7.61
C LYS A 127 1.15 -13.53 6.92
N VAL A 128 0.32 -14.18 6.10
CA VAL A 128 0.68 -15.41 5.37
C VAL A 128 1.85 -15.16 4.41
N SER A 129 1.93 -13.96 3.83
CA SER A 129 2.99 -13.53 2.91
C SER A 129 4.23 -12.97 3.62
N GLY A 130 4.31 -13.06 4.95
CA GLY A 130 5.47 -12.63 5.73
C GLY A 130 5.51 -11.14 6.07
N GLY A 131 4.50 -10.36 5.66
CA GLY A 131 4.36 -8.96 6.02
C GLY A 131 4.28 -8.76 7.54
N LYS A 132 4.76 -7.59 8.00
CA LYS A 132 4.88 -7.24 9.42
C LYS A 132 3.90 -6.16 9.86
N TYR A 133 3.33 -5.41 8.92
CA TYR A 133 2.39 -4.34 9.20
C TYR A 133 1.32 -4.21 8.11
N VAL A 134 0.23 -3.55 8.48
CA VAL A 134 -0.80 -3.03 7.57
C VAL A 134 -0.99 -1.55 7.92
N LEU A 135 -0.78 -0.67 6.94
CA LEU A 135 -1.18 0.73 7.03
C LEU A 135 -2.54 0.90 6.37
N ASP A 136 -3.40 1.71 6.98
CA ASP A 136 -4.68 2.09 6.39
C ASP A 136 -4.88 3.61 6.38
N ALA A 137 -5.61 4.09 5.38
CA ALA A 137 -6.27 5.38 5.46
C ALA A 137 -7.48 5.43 4.52
N GLY A 138 -8.39 6.36 4.79
CA GLY A 138 -9.55 6.60 3.94
C GLY A 138 -9.17 7.26 2.61
N LEU A 139 -10.04 7.07 1.61
CA LEU A 139 -9.95 7.75 0.33
C LEU A 139 -10.11 9.27 0.49
N THR A 140 -9.16 10.03 -0.04
CA THR A 140 -9.23 11.50 -0.15
C THR A 140 -9.66 11.90 -1.56
N LEU A 141 -10.66 12.77 -1.66
CA LEU A 141 -11.24 13.19 -2.94
C LEU A 141 -11.12 14.70 -3.12
N SER A 142 -10.19 15.13 -3.97
CA SER A 142 -9.98 16.53 -4.32
C SER A 142 -9.58 16.69 -5.78
N GLY A 143 -9.83 17.88 -6.32
CA GLY A 143 -9.41 18.30 -7.65
C GLY A 143 -9.73 17.27 -8.76
N TYR A 144 -8.75 17.07 -9.64
CA TYR A 144 -8.88 16.16 -10.79
C TYR A 144 -9.01 14.69 -10.40
N CYS A 145 -8.43 14.28 -9.27
CA CYS A 145 -8.53 12.91 -8.76
C CYS A 145 -9.99 12.56 -8.44
N LYS A 146 -10.76 13.52 -7.86
CA LYS A 146 -12.20 13.34 -7.62
C LYS A 146 -12.95 13.08 -8.92
N THR A 147 -12.71 13.87 -9.96
CA THR A 147 -13.38 13.68 -11.27
C THR A 147 -13.11 12.30 -11.86
N ARG A 148 -11.83 11.88 -11.90
CA ARG A 148 -11.45 10.55 -12.41
C ARG A 148 -12.03 9.42 -11.59
N TYR A 149 -12.04 9.57 -10.26
CA TYR A 149 -12.61 8.61 -9.35
C TYR A 149 -14.11 8.45 -9.56
N TYR A 150 -14.88 9.54 -9.66
CA TYR A 150 -16.32 9.49 -9.92
C TYR A 150 -16.66 8.86 -11.27
N GLN A 151 -15.84 9.06 -12.30
CA GLN A 151 -16.00 8.34 -13.57
C GLN A 151 -15.79 6.83 -13.43
N ALA A 152 -14.84 6.41 -12.57
CA ALA A 152 -14.64 5.00 -12.26
C ALA A 152 -15.79 4.44 -11.42
N LEU A 153 -16.26 5.21 -10.44
CA LEU A 153 -17.39 4.88 -9.58
C LEU A 153 -18.68 4.70 -10.39
N GLU A 154 -18.95 5.58 -11.37
CA GLU A 154 -20.11 5.46 -12.27
C GLU A 154 -20.06 4.20 -13.13
N ARG A 155 -18.86 3.76 -13.55
CA ARG A 155 -18.70 2.48 -14.28
C ARG A 155 -18.83 1.26 -13.38
N PHE A 156 -18.42 1.38 -12.11
CA PHE A 156 -18.49 0.31 -11.13
C PHE A 156 -19.93 0.11 -10.64
N ASP A 157 -20.52 1.16 -10.06
CA ASP A 157 -21.90 1.19 -9.60
C ASP A 157 -22.39 2.65 -9.54
N PRO A 158 -23.25 3.08 -10.48
CA PRO A 158 -23.82 4.43 -10.49
C PRO A 158 -24.60 4.78 -9.20
N SER A 159 -25.15 3.79 -8.49
CA SER A 159 -25.95 4.03 -7.28
C SER A 159 -25.09 4.57 -6.13
N LEU A 160 -23.80 4.24 -6.10
CA LEU A 160 -22.86 4.70 -5.08
C LEU A 160 -22.56 6.20 -5.17
N ILE A 161 -22.80 6.86 -6.31
CA ILE A 161 -22.57 8.31 -6.48
C ILE A 161 -23.32 9.10 -5.41
N VAL A 162 -24.56 8.70 -5.09
CA VAL A 162 -25.39 9.36 -4.08
C VAL A 162 -24.78 9.18 -2.69
N GLU A 163 -24.34 7.98 -2.34
CA GLU A 163 -23.75 7.68 -1.04
C GLU A 163 -22.39 8.36 -0.85
N TYR A 164 -21.55 8.40 -1.89
CA TYR A 164 -20.30 9.15 -1.88
C TYR A 164 -20.54 10.65 -1.72
N ASN A 165 -21.51 11.23 -2.43
CA ASN A 165 -21.85 12.65 -2.24
C ASN A 165 -22.32 12.95 -0.82
N LYS A 166 -23.16 12.09 -0.22
CA LYS A 166 -23.59 12.25 1.18
C LYS A 166 -22.42 12.14 2.15
N LEU A 167 -21.48 11.21 1.92
CA LEU A 167 -20.36 10.97 2.82
C LEU A 167 -19.29 12.07 2.70
N TYR A 168 -18.91 12.46 1.49
CA TYR A 168 -17.81 13.40 1.24
C TYR A 168 -18.19 14.88 1.35
N ASN A 169 -19.48 15.21 1.41
CA ASN A 169 -19.95 16.58 1.69
C ASN A 169 -20.10 16.87 3.20
N ASP A 170 -19.87 15.88 4.06
CA ASP A 170 -19.95 16.01 5.53
C ASP A 170 -18.65 15.50 6.17
N ILE A 171 -17.81 16.43 6.62
CA ILE A 171 -16.50 16.14 7.18
C ILE A 171 -16.60 15.33 8.48
N GLU A 172 -17.59 15.62 9.33
CA GLU A 172 -17.76 14.92 10.60
C GLU A 172 -18.20 13.47 10.35
N LYS A 173 -19.15 13.27 9.44
CA LYS A 173 -19.56 11.94 9.01
C LYS A 173 -18.42 11.15 8.39
N LEU A 174 -17.61 11.78 7.52
CA LEU A 174 -16.43 11.14 6.92
C LEU A 174 -15.39 10.74 7.97
N ARG A 175 -15.17 11.58 8.99
CA ARG A 175 -14.26 11.29 10.12
C ARG A 175 -14.75 10.09 10.91
N GLU A 176 -16.02 10.05 11.28
CA GLU A 176 -16.64 8.94 12.01
C GLU A 176 -16.57 7.64 11.21
N TYR A 177 -16.86 7.72 9.90
CA TYR A 177 -16.79 6.59 8.98
C TYR A 177 -15.38 6.01 8.91
N THR A 178 -14.39 6.85 8.66
CA THR A 178 -12.98 6.44 8.56
C THR A 178 -12.49 5.85 9.88
N ALA A 179 -12.87 6.43 11.02
CA ALA A 179 -12.54 5.91 12.34
C ALA A 179 -13.18 4.53 12.60
N LYS A 180 -14.41 4.30 12.15
CA LYS A 180 -15.08 2.99 12.23
C LYS A 180 -14.31 1.94 11.43
N VAL A 181 -13.95 2.25 10.19
CA VAL A 181 -13.18 1.35 9.31
C VAL A 181 -11.80 1.06 9.92
N HIS A 182 -11.09 2.09 10.39
CA HIS A 182 -9.79 1.92 11.04
C HIS A 182 -9.83 0.96 12.23
N ARG A 183 -10.89 1.01 13.07
CA ARG A 183 -11.06 0.06 14.19
C ARG A 183 -11.13 -1.39 13.73
N ILE A 184 -11.69 -1.65 12.55
CA ILE A 184 -11.74 -2.99 11.95
C ILE A 184 -10.34 -3.45 11.57
N VAL A 185 -9.56 -2.58 10.91
CA VAL A 185 -8.14 -2.86 10.58
C VAL A 185 -7.34 -3.17 11.85
N VAL A 186 -7.44 -2.31 12.88
CA VAL A 186 -6.75 -2.51 14.17
C VAL A 186 -7.13 -3.82 14.83
N LYS A 187 -8.43 -4.16 14.86
CA LYS A 187 -8.95 -5.43 15.40
C LYS A 187 -8.27 -6.62 14.72
N TYR A 188 -8.22 -6.65 13.38
CA TYR A 188 -7.64 -7.78 12.67
C TYR A 188 -6.11 -7.80 12.73
N CYS A 189 -5.44 -6.65 12.66
CA CYS A 189 -4.00 -6.59 12.87
C CYS A 189 -3.61 -7.20 14.22
N LYS A 190 -4.36 -6.88 15.29
CA LYS A 190 -4.17 -7.51 16.60
C LYS A 190 -4.41 -9.02 16.58
N ASN A 191 -5.47 -9.48 15.92
CA ASN A 191 -5.80 -10.91 15.84
C ASN A 191 -4.75 -11.74 15.08
N TYR A 192 -4.08 -11.14 14.09
CA TYR A 192 -3.06 -11.79 13.26
C TYR A 192 -1.62 -11.46 13.68
N ASP A 193 -1.43 -10.77 14.81
CA ASP A 193 -0.10 -10.37 15.30
C ASP A 193 0.68 -9.57 14.23
N LEU A 194 0.06 -8.48 13.76
CA LEU A 194 0.61 -7.51 12.83
C LEU A 194 0.54 -6.11 13.43
N HIS A 195 1.48 -5.26 13.07
CA HIS A 195 1.41 -3.85 13.42
C HIS A 195 0.40 -3.11 12.53
N ASN A 196 -0.34 -2.17 13.10
CA ASN A 196 -1.17 -1.21 12.34
C ASN A 196 -0.39 0.08 11.95
N HIS A 197 0.94 0.02 12.04
CA HIS A 197 1.88 1.10 11.76
C HIS A 197 3.22 0.48 11.36
N ILE A 198 4.08 1.23 10.68
CA ILE A 198 5.47 0.80 10.46
C ILE A 198 6.23 0.97 11.78
N PRO A 199 6.83 -0.10 12.36
CA PRO A 199 7.66 0.03 13.54
C PRO A 199 8.84 0.97 13.28
N ARG A 200 9.19 1.82 14.26
CA ARG A 200 10.34 2.70 14.11
C ARG A 200 11.63 1.87 14.08
N PRO A 201 12.52 2.08 13.09
CA PRO A 201 13.78 1.33 13.00
C PRO A 201 14.81 1.91 13.97
N ILE A 202 14.63 1.64 15.26
CA ILE A 202 15.46 2.20 16.36
C ILE A 202 16.91 1.74 16.32
N GLU A 203 17.21 0.59 15.69
CA GLU A 203 18.56 0.02 15.64
C GLU A 203 19.51 0.79 14.70
N PHE A 204 18.98 1.63 13.83
CA PHE A 204 19.75 2.39 12.83
C PHE A 204 19.91 3.88 13.17
N TYR A 205 19.35 4.34 14.30
CA TYR A 205 19.36 5.74 14.72
C TYR A 205 20.14 6.00 16.00
#